data_AF-A0A177WS47-F1
#
_entry.id   AF-A0A177WS47-F1
#
_cell.length_a   1.000
_cell.length_b   1.000
_cell.length_c   1.000
_cell.angle_alpha   90.00
_cell.angle_beta   90.00
_cell.angle_gamma   90.00
#
_symmetry.space_group_name_H-M   'P 1'
#
loop_
_entity.id
_entity.type
_entity.pdbx_description
1 polymer ?
#
loop_
_entity_poly.entity_id
_entity_poly.type
_entity_poly.pdbx_seq_one_letter_code
_entity_poly.pdbx_strand_id
1 'polypeptide(L)'
;MGDYVVVINAKDVALTGKKSTQKEYMWHSGYPGGQTVLKFDKFIERHPTEPLKKAVWGMMPKGNLRKEQIHRLKLFAGSDHPYASNIVKSYIPEPVVAVKTETVADNSALQASLPPPVKIKFGKRAKK
;
A
#
# COMPACT_ATOMS: atom_id res chain seq x y z
N MET A 1 -23.44 12.07 6.01
CA MET A 1 -22.31 12.35 6.94
C MET A 1 -21.20 11.34 6.65
N GLY A 2 -19.96 11.56 7.10
CA GLY A 2 -18.81 10.71 6.76
C GLY A 2 -17.64 10.96 7.71
N ASP A 3 -16.73 9.99 7.80
CA ASP A 3 -15.71 9.96 8.86
C ASP A 3 -14.41 10.69 8.49
N TYR A 4 -13.58 10.92 9.50
CA TYR A 4 -12.20 11.38 9.32
C TYR A 4 -11.29 10.18 9.06
N VAL A 5 -10.42 10.31 8.06
CA VAL A 5 -9.46 9.26 7.70
C VAL A 5 -8.07 9.87 7.75
N VAL A 6 -7.18 9.23 8.50
CA VAL A 6 -5.78 9.60 8.61
C VAL A 6 -4.95 8.55 7.86
N VAL A 7 -4.18 9.00 6.87
CA VAL A 7 -3.24 8.15 6.12
C VAL A 7 -1.82 8.63 6.41
N ILE A 8 -0.97 7.70 6.83
CA ILE A 8 0.46 7.90 7.09
C ILE A 8 1.29 7.33 5.94
N ASN A 9 2.57 7.73 5.86
CA ASN A 9 3.54 7.25 4.88
C ASN A 9 3.07 7.43 3.42
N ALA A 10 2.43 8.56 3.11
CA ALA A 10 1.93 8.85 1.76
C ALA A 10 3.05 8.97 0.71
N LYS A 11 4.31 9.13 1.13
CA LYS A 11 5.48 9.14 0.24
C LYS A 11 5.79 7.75 -0.33
N ASP A 12 5.54 6.69 0.44
CA ASP A 12 5.99 5.33 0.11
C ASP A 12 4.89 4.52 -0.60
N VAL A 13 4.06 5.21 -1.38
CA VAL A 13 2.95 4.60 -2.10
C VAL A 13 3.48 3.77 -3.26
N ALA A 14 3.28 2.46 -3.19
CA ALA A 14 3.61 1.54 -4.26
C ALA A 14 2.61 1.67 -5.42
N LEU A 15 3.12 1.94 -6.62
CA LEU A 15 2.35 1.86 -7.86
C LEU A 15 2.68 0.58 -8.61
N THR A 16 1.68 0.02 -9.30
CA THR A 16 1.88 -1.18 -10.12
C THR A 16 2.56 -0.87 -11.44
N GLY A 17 3.48 -1.74 -11.88
CA GLY A 17 4.14 -1.66 -13.19
C GLY A 17 5.06 -0.44 -13.33
N LYS A 18 5.07 0.19 -14.52
CA LYS A 18 5.92 1.34 -14.86
C LYS A 18 5.26 2.71 -14.61
N LYS A 19 4.20 2.74 -13.79
CA LYS A 19 3.37 3.94 -13.55
C LYS A 19 4.10 5.04 -12.79
N SER A 20 5.11 4.72 -12.00
CA SER A 20 5.96 5.71 -11.32
C SER A 20 6.55 6.71 -12.32
N THR A 21 7.14 6.19 -13.41
CA THR A 21 7.85 7.04 -14.38
C THR A 21 6.97 7.53 -15.54
N GLN A 22 5.94 6.76 -15.91
CA GLN A 22 5.12 7.07 -17.08
C GLN A 22 3.90 7.94 -16.77
N LYS A 23 3.42 7.98 -15.52
CA LYS A 23 2.21 8.73 -15.20
C LYS A 23 2.50 10.23 -15.19
N GLU A 24 1.75 10.97 -16.00
CA GLU A 24 1.85 12.42 -16.11
C GLU A 24 0.60 13.10 -15.54
N TYR A 25 0.82 14.14 -14.75
CA TYR A 25 -0.20 15.04 -14.23
C TYR A 25 -0.18 16.31 -15.07
N MET A 26 -1.34 16.63 -15.64
CA MET A 26 -1.49 17.76 -16.55
C MET A 26 -2.51 18.74 -15.98
N TRP A 27 -2.20 20.03 -16.09
CA TRP A 27 -3.18 21.10 -15.84
C TRP A 27 -2.94 22.23 -16.83
N HIS A 28 -3.99 23.00 -17.08
CA HIS A 28 -3.96 24.13 -18.01
C HIS A 28 -4.34 25.40 -17.27
N SER A 29 -3.59 26.47 -17.48
CA SER A 29 -3.85 27.76 -16.82
C SER A 29 -5.04 28.53 -17.43
N GLY A 30 -5.39 28.24 -18.68
CA GLY A 30 -6.43 28.94 -19.45
C GLY A 30 -5.88 29.82 -20.58
N TYR A 31 -4.58 30.13 -20.56
CA TYR A 31 -3.91 30.89 -21.62
C TYR A 31 -3.35 29.98 -22.72
N PRO A 32 -3.24 30.43 -23.99
CA PRO A 32 -2.57 29.68 -25.05
C PRO A 32 -1.14 29.29 -24.64
N GLY A 33 -0.79 28.00 -24.75
CA GLY A 33 0.51 27.46 -24.33
C GLY A 33 0.66 27.25 -22.80
N GLY A 34 -0.37 27.51 -22.01
CA GLY A 34 -0.37 27.41 -20.55
C GLY A 34 -0.49 26.00 -19.97
N GLN A 35 -0.08 24.99 -20.71
CA GLN A 35 -0.13 23.59 -20.27
C GLN A 35 1.09 23.25 -19.44
N THR A 36 0.88 22.81 -18.20
CA THR A 36 1.95 22.29 -17.34
C THR A 36 1.80 20.78 -17.22
N VAL A 37 2.90 20.07 -17.46
CA VAL A 37 2.98 18.61 -17.36
C VAL A 37 4.03 18.25 -16.32
N LEU A 38 3.66 17.37 -15.38
CA LEU A 38 4.55 16.91 -14.32
C LEU A 38 4.45 15.38 -14.18
N LYS A 39 5.60 14.70 -14.25
CA LYS A 39 5.69 13.25 -14.01
C LYS A 39 5.48 12.91 -12.54
N PHE A 40 4.94 11.73 -12.26
CA PHE A 40 4.68 11.27 -10.89
C PHE A 40 5.94 11.27 -10.03
N ASP A 41 7.08 10.78 -10.54
CA ASP A 41 8.36 10.79 -9.82
C ASP A 41 8.75 12.20 -9.32
N LYS A 42 8.64 13.22 -10.19
CA LYS A 42 8.92 14.62 -9.80
C LYS A 42 7.83 15.21 -8.90
N PHE A 43 6.61 14.71 -9.02
CA PHE A 43 5.47 15.22 -8.27
C PHE A 43 5.52 14.77 -6.81
N ILE A 44 5.90 13.50 -6.56
CA ILE A 44 6.01 12.96 -5.22
C ILE A 44 7.18 13.57 -4.43
N GLU A 45 8.27 13.92 -5.12
CA GLU A 45 9.40 14.64 -4.52
C GLU A 45 9.01 16.03 -4.01
N ARG A 46 8.22 16.78 -4.79
CA ARG A 46 7.79 18.14 -4.41
C ARG A 46 6.65 18.12 -3.39
N HIS A 47 5.66 17.27 -3.62
CA HIS A 47 4.43 17.23 -2.84
C HIS A 47 4.00 15.78 -2.63
N PRO A 48 4.55 15.08 -1.61
CA PRO A 48 4.31 13.65 -1.41
C PRO A 48 2.84 13.28 -1.16
N THR A 49 2.04 14.21 -0.61
CA THR A 49 0.64 13.96 -0.27
C THR A 49 -0.35 14.26 -1.42
N GLU A 50 0.03 15.09 -2.38
CA GLU A 50 -0.88 15.52 -3.46
C GLU A 50 -1.32 14.40 -4.42
N PRO A 51 -0.46 13.46 -4.85
CA PRO A 51 -0.87 12.38 -5.73
C PRO A 51 -2.07 11.59 -5.19
N LEU A 52 -2.05 11.28 -3.90
CA LEU A 52 -3.11 10.54 -3.22
C LEU A 52 -4.37 11.40 -3.08
N LYS A 53 -4.22 12.67 -2.68
CA LYS A 53 -5.34 13.62 -2.58
C LYS A 53 -6.07 13.79 -3.90
N LYS A 54 -5.32 13.93 -5.01
CA LYS A 54 -5.90 14.04 -6.37
C LYS A 54 -6.61 12.76 -6.80
N ALA A 55 -6.06 11.59 -6.46
CA ALA A 55 -6.70 10.31 -6.74
C ALA A 55 -8.04 10.19 -6.01
N VAL A 56 -8.08 10.44 -4.70
CA VAL A 56 -9.32 10.38 -3.91
C VAL A 56 -10.35 11.39 -4.40
N TRP A 57 -9.92 12.63 -4.65
CA TRP A 57 -10.78 13.68 -5.21
C TRP A 57 -11.44 13.27 -6.54
N GLY A 58 -10.71 12.56 -7.40
CA GLY A 58 -11.21 12.05 -8.67
C GLY A 58 -12.21 10.90 -8.53
N MET A 59 -12.10 10.11 -7.46
CA MET A 59 -13.01 8.98 -7.19
C MET A 59 -14.34 9.41 -6.54
N MET A 60 -14.43 10.65 -6.06
CA MET A 60 -15.62 11.15 -5.37
C MET A 60 -16.67 11.71 -6.35
N PRO A 61 -17.97 11.64 -6.00
CA PRO A 61 -19.01 12.27 -6.79
C PRO A 61 -18.79 13.78 -6.89
N LYS A 62 -19.01 14.33 -8.08
CA LYS A 62 -18.84 15.77 -8.34
C LYS A 62 -20.04 16.52 -7.74
N GLY A 63 -19.80 17.32 -6.71
CA GLY A 63 -20.82 18.14 -6.07
C GLY A 63 -20.23 19.10 -5.03
N ASN A 64 -21.09 19.92 -4.42
CA ASN A 64 -20.66 20.95 -3.46
C ASN A 64 -19.99 20.35 -2.21
N LEU A 65 -20.55 19.25 -1.71
CA LEU A 65 -20.04 18.51 -0.55
C LEU A 65 -18.68 17.84 -0.80
N ARG A 66 -18.24 17.69 -2.05
CA ARG A 66 -16.94 17.07 -2.37
C ARG A 66 -15.79 17.84 -1.72
N LYS A 67 -15.89 19.18 -1.70
CA LYS A 67 -14.91 20.05 -1.03
C LYS A 67 -14.88 19.74 0.46
N GLU A 68 -16.01 19.70 1.14
CA GLU A 68 -16.05 19.43 2.58
C GLU A 68 -15.55 18.03 2.93
N GLN A 69 -15.93 17.03 2.13
CA GLN A 69 -15.52 15.65 2.33
C GLN A 69 -14.00 15.47 2.17
N ILE A 70 -13.36 16.10 1.17
CA ILE A 70 -11.90 15.98 1.01
C ILE A 70 -11.13 16.61 2.18
N HIS A 71 -11.69 17.61 2.87
CA HIS A 71 -11.05 18.20 4.05
C HIS A 71 -10.98 17.24 5.25
N ARG A 72 -11.82 16.19 5.26
CA ARG A 72 -11.82 15.14 6.29
C ARG A 72 -10.69 14.13 6.09
N LEU A 73 -10.10 14.06 4.90
CA LEU A 73 -8.92 13.26 4.61
C LEU A 73 -7.66 13.99 5.10
N LYS A 74 -6.96 13.40 6.06
CA LYS A 74 -5.67 13.89 6.57
C LYS A 74 -4.55 12.99 6.07
N LEU A 75 -3.60 13.57 5.34
CA LEU A 75 -2.50 12.87 4.71
C LEU A 75 -1.17 13.36 5.29
N PHE A 76 -0.33 12.43 5.69
CA PHE A 76 1.01 12.71 6.21
C PHE A 76 2.05 11.99 5.34
N ALA A 77 3.16 12.69 5.08
CA ALA A 77 4.25 12.14 4.28
C ALA A 77 5.00 11.02 5.02
N GLY A 78 5.16 11.15 6.34
CA GLY A 78 5.81 10.18 7.21
C GLY A 78 4.82 9.49 8.16
N SER A 79 5.38 8.83 9.18
CA SER A 79 4.65 8.06 10.19
C SER A 79 3.96 8.92 11.23
N ASP A 80 4.46 10.14 11.45
CA ASP A 80 4.07 10.95 12.59
C ASP A 80 2.81 11.77 12.29
N HIS A 81 1.87 11.76 13.24
CA HIS A 81 0.64 12.54 13.16
C HIS A 81 0.18 13.04 14.54
N PRO A 82 -0.47 14.20 14.65
CA PRO A 82 -0.97 14.74 15.91
C PRO A 82 -2.28 14.10 16.38
N TYR A 83 -2.89 13.20 15.60
CA TYR A 83 -4.25 12.69 15.84
C TYR A 83 -4.30 11.34 16.57
N ALA A 84 -3.20 10.91 17.19
CA ALA A 84 -3.09 9.59 17.80
C ALA A 84 -4.25 9.26 18.76
N SER A 85 -4.66 10.21 19.60
CA SER A 85 -5.76 10.03 20.57
C SER A 85 -7.16 9.89 19.96
N ASN A 86 -7.34 10.34 18.71
CA ASN A 86 -8.64 10.37 18.04
C ASN A 86 -8.88 9.15 17.13
N ILE A 87 -7.92 8.23 17.06
CA ILE A 87 -8.01 7.05 16.20
C ILE A 87 -8.89 6.00 16.88
N VAL A 88 -10.09 5.82 16.35
CA VAL A 88 -11.05 4.82 16.84
C VAL A 88 -10.79 3.44 16.24
N LYS A 89 -10.35 3.39 14.97
CA LYS A 89 -10.15 2.15 14.22
C LYS A 89 -8.94 2.26 13.30
N SER A 90 -8.04 1.28 13.38
CA SER A 90 -6.91 1.12 12.47
C SER A 90 -7.28 0.20 11.31
N TYR A 91 -6.95 0.62 10.09
CA TYR A 91 -7.07 -0.18 8.87
C TYR A 91 -5.68 -0.49 8.35
N ILE A 92 -4.95 -1.30 9.12
CA ILE A 92 -3.77 -1.98 8.60
C ILE A 92 -4.34 -3.25 7.98
N PRO A 93 -4.37 -3.42 6.65
CA PRO A 93 -4.65 -4.73 6.12
C PRO A 93 -3.58 -5.64 6.73
N GLU A 94 -3.99 -6.71 7.41
CA GLU A 94 -3.05 -7.77 7.76
C GLU A 94 -2.23 -8.05 6.50
N PRO A 95 -0.90 -8.16 6.59
CA PRO A 95 -0.11 -8.41 5.41
C PRO A 95 -0.68 -9.66 4.78
N VAL A 96 -1.36 -9.51 3.65
CA VAL A 96 -1.86 -10.63 2.87
C VAL A 96 -0.59 -11.31 2.44
N VAL A 97 -0.18 -12.33 3.20
CA VAL A 97 1.14 -12.95 3.09
C VAL A 97 1.29 -13.36 1.65
N ALA A 98 2.10 -12.62 0.90
CA ALA A 98 2.58 -13.08 -0.38
C ALA A 98 3.55 -14.22 -0.06
N VAL A 99 3.01 -15.43 0.15
CA VAL A 99 3.77 -16.67 0.15
C VAL A 99 4.30 -16.82 -1.28
N LYS A 100 5.43 -16.17 -1.55
CA LYS A 100 6.37 -16.55 -2.58
C LYS A 100 7.55 -17.15 -1.84
N THR A 101 7.63 -18.46 -1.99
CA THR A 101 8.72 -19.34 -1.60
C THR A 101 10.08 -18.69 -1.80
N GLU A 102 10.78 -18.39 -0.70
CA GLU A 102 12.23 -18.54 -0.65
C GLU A 102 12.56 -19.16 0.72
N THR A 103 13.05 -20.39 0.64
CA THR A 103 13.77 -21.07 1.70
C THR A 103 14.90 -20.16 2.20
N VAL A 104 14.74 -19.54 3.37
CA VAL A 104 15.89 -19.12 4.17
C VAL A 104 16.26 -20.31 5.04
N ALA A 105 17.17 -21.11 4.49
CA ALA A 105 17.92 -22.11 5.21
C ALA A 105 18.85 -21.41 6.19
N ASP A 106 18.34 -21.05 7.36
CA ASP A 106 19.16 -20.71 8.53
C ASP A 106 18.40 -21.15 9.79
N ASN A 107 18.44 -22.45 10.06
CA ASN A 107 18.27 -23.00 11.41
C ASN A 107 19.08 -24.31 11.51
N SER A 108 20.33 -24.24 11.06
CA SER A 108 21.38 -25.18 11.45
C SER A 108 21.93 -24.76 12.81
N ALA A 109 21.15 -24.98 13.87
CA ALA A 109 21.60 -25.23 15.25
C ALA A 109 20.42 -24.98 16.19
N LEU A 110 19.74 -26.04 16.61
CA LEU A 110 19.66 -26.42 18.02
C LEU A 110 18.97 -27.80 18.09
N GLN A 111 19.78 -28.77 18.46
CA GLN A 111 19.45 -30.16 18.70
C GLN A 111 18.36 -30.28 19.78
N ALA A 112 17.29 -31.03 19.51
CA ALA A 112 16.47 -31.61 20.56
C ALA A 112 15.73 -32.86 20.05
N SER A 113 16.14 -34.02 20.58
CA SER A 113 15.43 -35.31 20.67
C SER A 113 14.70 -35.85 19.43
N LEU A 114 15.38 -36.67 18.62
CA LEU A 114 14.67 -37.64 17.77
C LEU A 114 14.10 -38.79 18.63
N PRO A 115 12.80 -39.11 18.57
CA PRO A 115 12.33 -40.44 18.94
C PRO A 115 12.79 -41.46 17.88
N PRO A 116 13.13 -42.71 18.27
CA PRO A 116 13.66 -43.70 17.34
C PRO A 116 12.62 -44.08 16.27
N PRO A 117 13.06 -44.40 15.03
CA PRO A 117 12.14 -44.75 13.96
C PRO A 117 11.51 -46.13 14.21
N VAL A 118 10.18 -46.17 14.32
CA VAL A 118 9.40 -47.42 14.31
C VAL A 118 9.44 -48.01 12.90
N LYS A 119 10.06 -49.20 12.75
CA LYS A 119 10.08 -49.94 11.48
C LYS A 119 8.71 -50.53 11.20
N ILE A 120 7.98 -49.99 10.22
CA ILE A 120 6.76 -50.62 9.69
C ILE A 120 7.10 -51.30 8.36
N LYS A 121 7.05 -52.64 8.32
CA LYS A 121 7.14 -53.42 7.08
C LYS A 121 5.75 -53.47 6.44
N PHE A 122 5.58 -52.83 5.28
CA PHE A 122 4.44 -53.09 4.41
C PHE A 122 4.86 -53.95 3.22
N GLY A 123 4.26 -55.13 3.14
CA GLY A 123 4.49 -56.14 2.11
C GLY A 123 4.03 -55.66 0.72
N LYS A 124 4.67 -56.23 -0.31
CA LYS A 124 4.35 -55.98 -1.72
C LYS A 124 2.86 -56.29 -1.98
N ARG A 125 2.10 -55.30 -2.45
CA ARG A 125 0.77 -55.53 -3.05
C ARG A 125 0.92 -55.63 -4.57
N ALA A 126 0.48 -56.75 -5.12
CA ALA A 126 0.49 -57.07 -6.54
C ALA A 126 -0.43 -56.14 -7.35
N LYS A 127 -0.01 -55.80 -8.57
CA LYS A 127 -0.83 -55.10 -9.58
C LYS A 127 -1.88 -56.04 -10.16
N LYS A 128 -3.10 -55.53 -10.32
CA LYS A 128 -4.07 -55.98 -11.33
C LYS A 128 -4.62 -54.73 -12.00
#